data_AF-A0A2X1PWX2-F1
#
_entry.id   AF-A0A2X1PWX2-F1
#
_cell.length_a   1.000
_cell.length_b   1.000
_cell.length_c   1.000
_cell.angle_alpha   90.00
_cell.angle_beta   90.00
_cell.angle_gamma   90.00
#
_symmetry.space_group_name_H-M   'P 1'
#
loop_
_entity.id
_entity.type
_entity.pdbx_description
1 polymer ?
#
loop_
_entity_poly.entity_id
_entity_poly.type
_entity_poly.pdbx_seq_one_letter_code
_entity_poly.pdbx_strand_id
1 'polypeptide(L)'
;MVGDADAVLIILLSSVVQPNFWWLLAITVLFGWMSLVGVVRAEFLRTRNFDYIRAAQALGVSDRSIILRHMLPNAMVATLTFLPFILCSSITTLTSLDFLGFGLPLGSPSLGELLLQGKNNLQAPWLGITAFLSVAILLSLLIFIGEAVRDAFDPNKAV
;
A
#
# COMPACT_ATOMS: atom_id res chain seq x y z
N MET A 1 -8.42 -6.66 9.10
CA MET A 1 -9.17 -7.86 8.70
C MET A 1 -8.89 -8.30 7.26
N VAL A 2 -8.69 -7.40 6.27
CA VAL A 2 -8.27 -7.83 4.91
C VAL A 2 -6.75 -7.98 4.77
N GLY A 3 -5.94 -7.21 5.52
CA GLY A 3 -4.47 -7.28 5.49
C GLY A 3 -3.84 -8.46 6.25
N ASP A 4 -4.66 -9.39 6.75
CA ASP A 4 -4.19 -10.58 7.47
C ASP A 4 -4.21 -11.83 6.55
N ALA A 5 -5.08 -11.85 5.54
CA ALA A 5 -5.30 -13.01 4.67
C ALA A 5 -4.31 -13.05 3.50
N ASP A 6 -3.94 -11.89 2.96
CA ASP A 6 -2.90 -11.72 1.94
C ASP A 6 -1.52 -12.12 2.46
N ALA A 7 -1.17 -11.73 3.69
CA ALA A 7 0.08 -12.13 4.33
C ALA A 7 0.20 -13.66 4.46
N VAL A 8 -0.86 -14.35 4.91
CA VAL A 8 -0.89 -15.82 5.01
C VAL A 8 -0.74 -16.47 3.64
N LEU A 9 -1.38 -15.92 2.61
CA LEU A 9 -1.33 -16.46 1.25
C LEU A 9 0.05 -16.28 0.61
N ILE A 10 0.72 -15.15 0.90
CA ILE A 10 2.11 -14.91 0.49
C ILE A 10 3.05 -15.91 1.17
N ILE A 11 2.88 -16.17 2.47
CA ILE A 11 3.67 -17.17 3.23
C ILE A 11 3.49 -18.57 2.64
N LEU A 12 2.25 -18.97 2.32
CA LEU A 12 1.97 -20.28 1.74
C LEU A 12 2.58 -20.43 0.34
N LEU A 13 2.53 -19.39 -0.49
CA LEU A 13 3.11 -19.40 -1.83
C LEU A 13 4.65 -19.39 -1.81
N SER A 14 5.27 -18.62 -0.91
CA SER A 14 6.74 -18.54 -0.78
C SER A 14 7.35 -19.79 -0.15
N SER A 15 6.56 -20.58 0.61
CA SER A 15 7.03 -21.86 1.15
C SER A 15 7.18 -22.97 0.09
N VAL A 16 6.54 -22.83 -1.09
CA VAL A 16 6.55 -23.85 -2.14
C VAL A 16 7.65 -23.60 -3.18
N VAL A 17 8.11 -22.35 -3.32
CA VAL A 17 9.08 -21.92 -4.35
C VAL A 17 10.14 -21.05 -3.70
N GLN A 18 11.43 -21.28 -4.01
CA GLN A 18 12.50 -20.37 -3.57
C GLN A 18 12.18 -18.92 -3.97
N PRO A 19 12.01 -17.99 -3.02
CA PRO A 19 11.56 -16.65 -3.34
C PRO A 19 12.64 -15.90 -4.13
N ASN A 20 12.30 -15.47 -5.33
CA ASN A 20 13.07 -14.47 -6.08
C ASN A 20 12.41 -13.11 -5.90
N PHE A 21 13.18 -12.02 -6.02
CA PHE A 21 12.67 -10.64 -5.98
C PHE A 21 11.44 -10.44 -6.87
N TRP A 22 11.51 -10.94 -8.10
CA TRP A 22 10.41 -10.86 -9.06
C TRP A 22 9.16 -11.61 -8.62
N TRP A 23 9.31 -12.75 -7.95
CA TRP A 23 8.19 -13.51 -7.42
C TRP A 23 7.49 -12.76 -6.28
N LEU A 24 8.26 -12.25 -5.33
CA LEU A 24 7.71 -11.46 -4.23
C LEU A 24 6.99 -10.22 -4.74
N LEU A 25 7.60 -9.47 -5.68
CA LEU A 25 6.99 -8.30 -6.28
C LEU A 25 5.67 -8.64 -7.00
N ALA A 26 5.67 -9.67 -7.83
CA ALA A 26 4.49 -10.08 -8.58
C ALA A 26 3.32 -10.43 -7.65
N ILE A 27 3.59 -11.21 -6.60
CA ILE A 27 2.56 -11.60 -5.62
C ILE A 27 2.07 -10.35 -4.87
N THR A 28 2.95 -9.50 -4.34
CA THR A 28 2.54 -8.29 -3.62
C THR A 28 1.68 -7.36 -4.49
N VAL A 29 2.02 -7.17 -5.76
CA VAL A 29 1.21 -6.37 -6.69
C VAL A 29 -0.14 -7.05 -6.98
N LEU A 30 -0.14 -8.37 -7.17
CA LEU A 30 -1.33 -9.14 -7.52
C LEU A 30 -2.34 -9.23 -6.36
N PHE A 31 -1.93 -9.08 -5.11
CA PHE A 31 -2.85 -9.07 -3.97
C PHE A 31 -3.10 -7.66 -3.39
N GLY A 32 -2.17 -6.72 -3.56
CA GLY A 32 -2.29 -5.38 -2.98
C GLY A 32 -3.49 -4.57 -3.49
N TRP A 33 -3.90 -4.77 -4.76
CA TRP A 33 -5.03 -4.04 -5.36
C TRP A 33 -6.39 -4.43 -4.78
N MET A 34 -6.53 -5.59 -4.14
CA MET A 34 -7.81 -6.05 -3.60
C MET A 34 -8.36 -5.10 -2.52
N SER A 35 -7.46 -4.50 -1.72
CA SER A 35 -7.81 -3.49 -0.72
C SER A 35 -8.44 -2.24 -1.35
N LEU A 36 -7.92 -1.81 -2.50
CA LEU A 36 -8.37 -0.63 -3.24
C LEU A 36 -9.78 -0.83 -3.83
N VAL A 37 -10.13 -2.05 -4.26
CA VAL A 37 -11.45 -2.34 -4.85
C VAL A 37 -12.58 -1.97 -3.89
N GLY A 38 -12.43 -2.32 -2.60
CA GLY A 38 -13.42 -2.00 -1.57
C GLY A 38 -13.60 -0.50 -1.38
N VAL A 39 -12.49 0.24 -1.35
CA VAL A 39 -12.47 1.70 -1.20
C VAL A 39 -13.13 2.38 -2.40
N VAL A 40 -12.71 2.01 -3.61
CA VAL A 40 -13.25 2.58 -4.85
C VAL A 40 -14.75 2.28 -4.96
N ARG A 41 -15.18 1.06 -4.66
CA ARG A 41 -16.60 0.69 -4.68
C ARG A 41 -17.41 1.51 -3.67
N ALA A 42 -16.90 1.70 -2.45
CA ALA A 42 -17.57 2.51 -1.43
C ALA A 42 -17.72 3.96 -1.89
N GLU A 43 -16.68 4.55 -2.47
CA GLU A 43 -16.74 5.92 -2.95
C GLU A 43 -17.70 6.05 -4.14
N PHE A 44 -17.68 5.13 -5.11
CA PHE A 44 -18.65 5.13 -6.21
C PHE A 44 -20.11 5.05 -5.73
N LEU A 45 -20.40 4.20 -4.74
CA LEU A 45 -21.75 4.11 -4.16
C LEU A 45 -22.15 5.40 -3.43
N ARG A 46 -21.20 6.05 -2.76
CA ARG A 46 -21.38 7.34 -2.09
C ARG A 46 -21.63 8.46 -3.09
N THR A 47 -20.76 8.62 -4.09
CA THR A 47 -20.85 9.70 -5.08
C THR A 47 -22.16 9.61 -5.87
N ARG A 48 -22.61 8.38 -6.20
CA ARG A 48 -23.88 8.15 -6.90
C ARG A 48 -25.10 8.74 -6.17
N ASN A 49 -25.02 8.86 -4.84
CA ASN A 49 -26.10 9.41 -4.02
C ASN A 49 -26.07 10.95 -3.90
N PHE A 50 -25.11 11.63 -4.51
CA PHE A 50 -25.04 13.09 -4.47
C PHE A 50 -26.12 13.74 -5.34
N ASP A 51 -26.67 14.85 -4.84
CA ASP A 51 -27.78 15.56 -5.48
C ASP A 51 -27.41 16.12 -6.86
N TYR A 52 -26.15 16.56 -7.04
CA TYR A 52 -25.68 17.04 -8.34
C TYR A 52 -25.60 15.92 -9.40
N ILE A 53 -25.31 14.68 -8.99
CA ILE A 53 -25.32 13.52 -9.90
C ILE A 53 -26.76 13.18 -10.30
N ARG A 54 -27.67 13.17 -9.32
CA ARG A 54 -29.10 12.93 -9.56
C ARG A 54 -29.70 13.99 -10.48
N ALA A 55 -29.35 15.26 -10.27
CA ALA A 55 -29.76 16.35 -11.15
C ALA A 55 -29.19 16.21 -12.57
N ALA A 56 -27.91 15.85 -12.71
CA ALA A 56 -27.29 15.61 -14.02
C ALA A 56 -27.96 14.45 -14.79
N GLN A 57 -28.33 13.37 -14.09
CA GLN A 57 -29.09 12.27 -14.70
C GLN A 57 -30.49 12.71 -15.11
N ALA A 58 -31.19 13.50 -14.28
CA ALA A 58 -32.51 14.04 -14.63
C ALA A 58 -32.47 14.97 -15.86
N LEU A 59 -31.34 15.63 -16.10
CA LEU A 59 -31.07 16.44 -17.29
C LEU A 59 -30.65 15.63 -18.53
N GLY A 60 -30.58 14.30 -18.44
CA GLY A 60 -30.25 13.42 -19.56
C GLY A 60 -28.76 13.29 -19.87
N VAL A 61 -27.87 13.65 -18.94
CA VAL A 61 -26.42 13.47 -19.12
C VAL A 61 -26.08 11.98 -19.13
N SER A 62 -25.28 11.55 -20.10
CA SER A 62 -24.87 10.15 -20.21
C SER A 62 -24.07 9.66 -18.99
N ASP A 63 -24.33 8.43 -18.55
CA ASP A 63 -23.63 7.81 -17.41
C ASP A 63 -22.11 7.79 -17.59
N ARG A 64 -21.61 7.59 -18.82
CA ARG A 64 -20.16 7.60 -19.10
C ARG A 64 -19.53 8.95 -18.79
N SER A 65 -20.21 10.05 -19.12
CA SER A 65 -19.73 11.40 -18.81
C SER A 65 -19.71 11.63 -17.30
N ILE A 66 -20.76 11.19 -16.59
CA ILE A 66 -20.86 11.30 -15.13
C ILE A 66 -19.74 10.51 -14.45
N ILE A 67 -19.49 9.28 -14.89
CA ILE A 67 -18.45 8.43 -14.34
C ILE A 67 -17.07 9.05 -14.55
N LEU A 68 -16.70 9.39 -15.79
CA LEU A 68 -15.34 9.86 -16.10
C LEU A 68 -15.04 11.25 -15.55
N ARG A 69 -16.04 12.15 -15.51
CA ARG A 69 -15.83 13.56 -15.14
C ARG A 69 -16.10 13.85 -13.67
N HIS A 70 -16.95 13.06 -13.01
CA HIS A 70 -17.35 13.32 -11.62
C HIS A 70 -16.99 12.17 -10.68
N MET A 71 -17.41 10.94 -10.98
CA MET A 71 -17.24 9.83 -10.03
C MET A 71 -15.79 9.33 -9.94
N LEU A 72 -15.12 9.17 -11.07
CA LEU A 72 -13.76 8.62 -11.14
C LEU A 72 -12.73 9.58 -10.51
N PRO A 73 -12.72 10.89 -10.81
CA PRO A 73 -11.82 11.82 -10.12
C PRO A 73 -12.07 11.87 -8.61
N ASN A 74 -13.33 11.82 -8.16
CA ASN A 74 -13.68 11.80 -6.75
C ASN A 74 -13.16 10.53 -6.04
N ALA A 75 -13.31 9.37 -6.68
CA ALA A 75 -12.76 8.11 -6.19
C ALA A 75 -11.21 8.07 -6.18
N MET A 76 -10.55 8.76 -7.11
CA MET A 76 -9.08 8.84 -7.12
C MET A 76 -8.54 9.61 -5.91
N VAL A 77 -9.17 10.72 -5.52
CA VAL A 77 -8.77 11.49 -4.32
C VAL A 77 -8.87 10.63 -3.06
N ALA A 78 -9.95 9.87 -2.93
CA ALA A 78 -10.11 8.90 -1.84
C ALA A 78 -9.02 7.81 -1.92
N THR A 79 -8.73 7.28 -3.10
CA THR A 79 -7.68 6.25 -3.28
C THR A 79 -6.29 6.78 -2.93
N LEU A 80 -5.94 7.99 -3.36
CA LEU A 80 -4.67 8.65 -3.06
C LEU A 80 -4.48 8.90 -1.56
N THR A 81 -5.59 9.09 -0.83
CA THR A 81 -5.57 9.20 0.63
C THR A 81 -5.08 7.92 1.31
N PHE A 82 -5.44 6.75 0.77
CA PHE A 82 -5.05 5.46 1.35
C PHE A 82 -3.70 4.93 0.84
N LEU A 83 -3.19 5.47 -0.26
CA LEU A 83 -1.94 5.05 -0.88
C LEU A 83 -0.75 4.96 0.09
N PRO A 84 -0.48 5.95 0.97
CA PRO A 84 0.66 5.90 1.88
C PRO A 84 0.57 4.72 2.86
N PHE A 85 -0.64 4.47 3.37
CA PHE A 85 -0.90 3.37 4.30
C PHE A 85 -0.72 2.00 3.65
N ILE A 86 -1.19 1.85 2.41
CA ILE A 86 -1.03 0.60 1.64
C ILE A 86 0.45 0.33 1.37
N LEU A 87 1.23 1.35 1.02
CA LEU A 87 2.66 1.22 0.80
C LEU A 87 3.40 0.83 2.09
N CYS A 88 3.12 1.50 3.22
CA CYS A 88 3.69 1.15 4.52
C CYS A 88 3.34 -0.27 4.95
N SER A 89 2.07 -0.68 4.77
CA SER A 89 1.62 -2.03 5.08
C SER A 89 2.33 -3.07 4.21
N SER A 90 2.52 -2.78 2.92
CA SER A 90 3.24 -3.67 1.99
C SER A 90 4.70 -3.86 2.40
N ILE A 91 5.40 -2.77 2.74
CA ILE A 91 6.80 -2.83 3.19
C ILE A 91 6.94 -3.58 4.50
N THR A 92 6.04 -3.33 5.45
CA THR A 92 6.03 -4.01 6.75
C THR A 92 5.82 -5.51 6.55
N THR A 93 4.93 -5.89 5.64
CA THR A 93 4.66 -7.29 5.29
C THR A 93 5.90 -7.95 4.66
N LEU A 94 6.50 -7.31 3.65
CA LEU A 94 7.74 -7.80 3.01
C LEU A 94 8.89 -7.94 4.02
N THR A 95 9.09 -6.93 4.85
CA THR A 95 10.14 -6.93 5.89
C THR A 95 9.91 -8.06 6.91
N SER A 96 8.65 -8.32 7.28
CA SER A 96 8.29 -9.43 8.17
C SER A 96 8.54 -10.79 7.52
N LEU A 97 8.21 -10.94 6.24
CA LEU A 97 8.47 -12.17 5.47
C LEU A 97 9.97 -12.43 5.32
N ASP A 98 10.74 -11.41 4.97
CA ASP A 98 12.21 -11.45 4.94
C ASP A 98 12.77 -11.87 6.30
N PHE A 99 12.29 -11.26 7.39
CA PHE A 99 12.71 -11.61 8.75
C PHE A 99 12.36 -13.04 9.16
N LEU A 100 11.25 -13.59 8.65
CA LEU A 100 10.84 -14.97 8.89
C LEU A 100 11.56 -15.99 7.99
N GLY A 101 12.40 -15.53 7.05
CA GLY A 101 13.13 -16.40 6.12
C GLY A 101 12.32 -16.85 4.88
N PHE A 102 11.14 -16.25 4.67
CA PHE A 102 10.27 -16.49 3.51
C PHE A 102 10.46 -15.44 2.40
N GLY A 103 11.43 -14.55 2.58
CA GLY A 103 11.72 -13.47 1.66
C GLY A 103 12.98 -13.71 0.82
N LEU A 104 13.73 -12.66 0.54
CA LEU A 104 14.90 -12.74 -0.35
C LEU A 104 15.98 -13.70 0.18
N PRO A 105 16.80 -14.32 -0.71
CA PRO A 105 17.85 -15.24 -0.30
C PRO A 105 18.86 -14.58 0.66
N LEU A 106 19.37 -15.38 1.61
CA LEU A 106 20.36 -14.97 2.61
C LEU A 106 21.58 -14.31 1.95
N GLY A 107 21.99 -13.15 2.46
CA GLY A 107 23.09 -12.35 1.91
C GLY A 107 22.65 -11.23 0.94
N SER A 108 21.36 -11.15 0.61
CA SER A 108 20.80 -9.98 -0.07
C SER A 108 20.58 -8.81 0.92
N PRO A 109 20.85 -7.56 0.50
CA PRO A 109 20.60 -6.38 1.35
C PRO A 109 19.09 -6.11 1.42
N SER A 110 18.40 -6.71 2.39
CA SER A 110 16.97 -6.51 2.65
C SER A 110 16.72 -5.88 4.03
N LEU A 111 15.56 -5.22 4.21
CA LEU A 111 15.19 -4.61 5.50
C LEU A 111 14.98 -5.66 6.59
N GLY A 112 14.43 -6.83 6.24
CA GLY A 112 14.23 -7.93 7.18
C GLY A 112 15.55 -8.59 7.61
N GLU A 113 16.51 -8.69 6.69
CA GLU A 113 17.86 -9.19 6.98
C GLU A 113 18.63 -8.23 7.92
N LEU A 114 18.49 -6.90 7.72
CA LEU A 114 19.05 -5.92 8.65
C LEU A 114 18.50 -6.10 10.09
N LEU A 115 17.21 -6.38 10.23
CA LEU A 115 16.59 -6.68 11.54
C LEU A 115 17.08 -8.02 12.11
N LEU A 116 17.24 -9.04 11.27
CA LEU A 116 17.80 -10.34 11.68
C LEU A 116 19.23 -10.20 12.19
N GLN A 117 20.07 -9.40 11.54
CA GLN A 117 21.44 -9.14 11.98
C GLN A 117 21.48 -8.42 13.33
N GLY A 118 20.58 -7.44 13.53
CA GLY A 118 20.41 -6.77 14.83
C GLY A 118 19.98 -7.75 15.94
N LYS A 119 19.05 -8.67 15.64
CA LYS A 119 18.59 -9.71 16.59
C LYS A 119 19.68 -10.75 16.90
N ASN A 120 20.41 -11.22 15.89
CA ASN A 120 21.38 -12.30 16.06
C ASN A 120 22.67 -11.83 16.74
N ASN A 121 22.99 -10.53 16.64
CA ASN A 121 24.18 -9.94 17.24
C ASN A 121 23.83 -9.08 18.46
N LEU A 122 23.20 -9.67 19.48
CA LEU A 122 22.84 -8.98 20.74
C LEU A 122 24.05 -8.37 21.46
N GLN A 123 25.25 -8.90 21.21
CA GLN A 123 26.52 -8.37 21.73
C GLN A 123 26.93 -7.03 21.08
N ALA A 124 26.33 -6.68 19.95
CA ALA A 124 26.60 -5.50 19.14
C ALA A 124 25.35 -4.62 19.02
N PRO A 125 24.92 -3.93 20.10
CA PRO A 125 23.65 -3.20 20.14
C PRO A 125 23.52 -2.09 19.09
N TRP A 126 24.64 -1.58 18.56
CA TRP A 126 24.65 -0.62 17.46
C TRP A 126 24.00 -1.18 16.18
N LEU A 127 24.07 -2.49 15.92
CA LEU A 127 23.40 -3.11 14.77
C LEU A 127 21.88 -3.07 14.92
N GLY A 128 21.36 -3.35 16.12
CA GLY A 128 19.93 -3.23 16.40
C GLY A 128 19.43 -1.78 16.28
N ILE A 129 20.19 -0.82 16.81
CA ILE A 129 19.82 0.61 16.74
C ILE A 129 19.84 1.13 15.30
N THR A 130 20.85 0.78 14.51
CA THR A 130 20.94 1.19 13.11
C THR A 130 19.85 0.55 12.25
N ALA A 131 19.53 -0.74 12.48
CA ALA A 131 18.41 -1.41 11.82
C ALA A 131 17.08 -0.72 12.17
N PHE A 132 16.83 -0.42 13.45
CA PHE A 132 15.64 0.30 13.88
C PHE A 132 15.52 1.69 13.25
N LEU A 133 16.58 2.50 13.32
CA LEU A 133 16.57 3.87 12.78
C LEU A 133 16.38 3.88 11.27
N SER A 134 17.03 2.96 10.53
CA SER A 134 16.89 2.89 9.07
C SER A 134 15.45 2.59 8.65
N VAL A 135 14.81 1.60 9.27
CA VAL A 135 13.40 1.26 8.99
C VAL A 135 12.46 2.39 9.43
N ALA A 136 12.67 2.97 10.62
CA ALA A 136 11.84 4.07 11.12
C ALA A 136 11.89 5.31 10.22
N ILE A 137 13.09 5.71 9.80
CA ILE A 137 13.28 6.85 8.89
C ILE A 137 12.68 6.55 7.52
N LEU A 138 12.89 5.35 6.96
CA LEU A 138 12.34 4.96 5.67
C LEU A 138 10.81 5.03 5.67
N LEU A 139 10.17 4.42 6.67
CA LEU A 139 8.71 4.43 6.77
C LEU A 139 8.17 5.85 7.01
N SER A 140 8.84 6.64 7.85
CA SER A 140 8.43 8.03 8.10
C SER A 140 8.53 8.89 6.85
N LEU A 141 9.63 8.79 6.09
CA LEU A 141 9.81 9.51 4.84
C LEU A 141 8.77 9.10 3.80
N LEU A 142 8.47 7.80 3.71
CA LEU A 142 7.46 7.29 2.80
C LEU A 142 6.07 7.84 3.11
N ILE A 143 5.70 7.92 4.38
CA ILE A 143 4.43 8.52 4.81
C ILE A 143 4.40 10.00 4.40
N PHE A 144 5.44 10.77 4.70
CA PHE A 144 5.49 12.18 4.32
C PHE A 144 5.45 12.40 2.81
N ILE A 145 6.16 11.59 2.03
CA ILE A 145 6.08 11.63 0.56
C ILE A 145 4.66 11.30 0.11
N GLY A 146 4.03 10.28 0.70
CA GLY A 146 2.67 9.89 0.40
C GLY A 146 1.65 11.00 0.70
N GLU A 147 1.80 11.69 1.83
CA GLU A 147 0.99 12.86 2.18
C GLU A 147 1.24 14.03 1.23
N ALA A 148 2.49 14.30 0.85
CA ALA A 148 2.82 15.34 -0.12
C ALA A 148 2.23 15.06 -1.51
N VAL A 149 2.27 13.79 -1.95
CA VAL A 149 1.59 13.36 -3.19
C VAL A 149 0.09 13.56 -3.06
N ARG A 150 -0.52 13.08 -1.98
CA ARG A 150 -1.95 13.29 -1.72
C ARG A 150 -2.32 14.78 -1.78
N ASP A 151 -1.53 15.64 -1.15
CA ASP A 151 -1.73 17.08 -1.13
C ASP A 151 -1.61 17.71 -2.52
N ALA A 152 -0.65 17.26 -3.35
CA ALA A 152 -0.50 17.74 -4.72
C ALA A 152 -1.70 17.39 -5.62
N PHE A 153 -2.41 16.31 -5.30
CA PHE A 153 -3.58 15.85 -6.03
C PHE A 153 -4.92 16.29 -5.38
N ASP A 154 -4.92 16.94 -4.22
CA ASP A 154 -6.13 17.50 -3.62
C ASP A 154 -6.46 18.87 -4.25
N PRO A 155 -7.49 18.97 -5.10
CA PRO A 155 -7.82 20.22 -5.79
C PRO A 155 -8.35 21.32 -4.85
N ASN A 156 -8.70 21.01 -3.60
CA ASN A 156 -9.27 21.98 -2.67
C ASN A 156 -8.23 22.95 -2.06
N LYS A 157 -6.93 22.72 -2.27
CA LYS A 157 -5.84 23.59 -1.79
C LYS A 157 -5.35 24.61 -2.83
N ALA A 158 -5.89 24.58 -4.05
CA ALA A 158 -5.49 25.49 -5.13
C ALA A 158 -6.21 26.87 -5.11
N VAL A 159 -6.82 27.24 -3.97
CA VAL A 159 -7.54 28.52 -3.80
C VAL A 159 -6.86 29.36 -2.71
#